data_AF-A0A7C0UPU3-F1
#
_entry.id   AF-A0A7C0UPU3-F1
#
_cell.length_a   1.000
_cell.length_b   1.000
_cell.length_c   1.000
_cell.angle_alpha   90.00
_cell.angle_beta   90.00
_cell.angle_gamma   90.00
#
_symmetry.space_group_name_H-M   'P 1'
#
loop_
_entity.id
_entity.type
_entity.pdbx_description
1 polymer ?
#
loop_
_entity_poly.entity_id
_entity_poly.type
_entity_poly.pdbx_seq_one_letter_code
_entity_poly.pdbx_strand_id
1 'polypeptide(L)'
;TIEAILEIENDESITKALMSLAFEFLELNRLDEALKIAEFIKDVSNRSKIQAEVALALARRGKIQEAFKIINDILDDDVKTWATSKLASELKR
;
A
#
# COMPACT_ATOMS: atom_id res chain seq x y z
N THR A 1 -21.92 10.85 -0.06
CA THR A 1 -21.17 9.80 -0.79
C THR A 1 -19.89 9.50 -0.01
N ILE A 2 -19.23 8.35 -0.18
CA ILE A 2 -17.93 8.06 0.49
C ILE A 2 -16.93 9.22 0.25
N GLU A 3 -16.98 9.84 -0.92
CA GLU A 3 -16.20 11.03 -1.27
C GLU A 3 -16.39 12.22 -0.30
N ALA A 4 -17.60 12.45 0.20
CA ALA A 4 -17.90 13.56 1.12
C ALA A 4 -17.36 13.32 2.55
N ILE A 5 -17.13 12.07 2.95
CA ILE A 5 -16.50 11.74 4.24
C ILE A 5 -14.98 11.96 4.17
N LEU A 6 -14.39 11.80 2.97
CA LEU A 6 -12.95 11.96 2.72
C LEU A 6 -12.52 13.42 2.49
N GLU A 7 -13.47 14.31 2.21
CA GLU A 7 -13.22 15.76 2.14
C GLU A 7 -13.02 16.40 3.51
N ILE A 8 -13.39 15.72 4.59
CA ILE A 8 -13.10 16.17 5.94
C ILE A 8 -11.58 16.15 6.11
N GLU A 9 -11.04 17.29 6.52
CA GLU A 9 -9.63 17.57 6.79
C GLU A 9 -8.94 16.37 7.45
N ASN A 10 -7.70 16.07 7.05
CA ASN A 10 -6.87 14.89 7.37
C ASN A 10 -7.04 14.34 8.80
N ASP A 11 -8.18 13.71 9.07
CA ASP A 11 -8.50 13.20 10.38
C ASP A 11 -7.69 11.93 10.53
N GLU A 12 -6.79 11.95 11.52
CA GLU A 12 -5.95 10.81 11.86
C GLU A 12 -6.82 9.55 12.05
N SER A 13 -8.06 9.70 12.53
CA SER A 13 -9.05 8.63 12.67
C SER A 13 -9.52 8.07 11.33
N ILE A 14 -9.75 8.93 10.33
CA ILE A 14 -10.10 8.49 8.96
C ILE A 14 -8.91 7.78 8.33
N THR A 15 -7.70 8.34 8.45
CA THR A 15 -6.48 7.71 7.94
C THR A 15 -6.27 6.32 8.56
N LYS A 16 -6.42 6.20 9.89
CA LYS A 16 -6.35 4.91 10.58
C LYS A 16 -7.42 3.93 10.09
N ALA A 17 -8.67 4.37 9.92
CA ALA A 17 -9.74 3.51 9.42
C ALA A 17 -9.48 3.00 8.00
N LEU A 18 -8.99 3.87 7.10
CA LEU A 18 -8.61 3.49 5.74
C LEU A 18 -7.42 2.52 5.74
N MET A 19 -6.40 2.77 6.57
CA MET A 19 -5.27 1.85 6.70
C MET A 19 -5.74 0.47 7.18
N SER A 20 -6.56 0.41 8.23
CA SER A 20 -7.10 -0.85 8.74
C SER A 20 -7.88 -1.61 7.68
N LEU A 21 -8.75 -0.92 6.92
CA LEU A 21 -9.51 -1.54 5.83
C LEU A 21 -8.60 -2.05 4.70
N ALA A 22 -7.57 -1.30 4.34
CA ALA A 22 -6.61 -1.75 3.33
C ALA A 22 -5.82 -2.99 3.77
N PHE A 23 -5.44 -3.06 5.05
CA PHE A 23 -4.81 -4.26 5.62
C PHE A 23 -5.76 -5.47 5.66
N GLU A 24 -7.02 -5.26 6.00
CA GLU A 24 -8.02 -6.34 5.92
C GLU A 24 -8.16 -6.87 4.49
N PHE A 25 -8.18 -6.00 3.48
CA PHE A 25 -8.14 -6.44 2.09
C PHE A 25 -6.85 -7.20 1.72
N LEU A 26 -5.69 -6.82 2.26
CA LEU A 26 -4.45 -7.58 2.08
C LEU A 26 -4.55 -8.99 2.68
N GLU A 27 -5.10 -9.13 3.89
CA GLU A 27 -5.32 -10.41 4.55
C GLU A 27 -6.29 -11.32 3.76
N LEU A 28 -7.35 -10.74 3.20
CA LEU A 28 -8.28 -11.40 2.30
C LEU A 28 -7.73 -11.58 0.88
N ASN A 29 -6.51 -11.13 0.62
CA ASN A 29 -5.85 -11.18 -0.67
C ASN A 29 -6.61 -10.43 -1.80
N ARG A 30 -7.30 -9.36 -1.46
CA ARG A 30 -7.98 -8.45 -2.39
C ARG A 30 -7.07 -7.25 -2.69
N LEU A 31 -5.95 -7.53 -3.38
CA LEU A 31 -4.84 -6.58 -3.56
C LEU A 31 -5.23 -5.29 -4.29
N ASP A 32 -6.07 -5.37 -5.32
CA ASP A 32 -6.52 -4.20 -6.10
C ASP A 32 -7.37 -3.25 -5.25
N GLU A 33 -8.15 -3.81 -4.31
CA GLU A 33 -8.99 -3.01 -3.42
C GLU A 33 -8.16 -2.38 -2.32
N ALA A 34 -7.14 -3.07 -1.80
CA ALA A 34 -6.17 -2.48 -0.89
C ALA A 34 -5.47 -1.26 -1.55
N LEU A 35 -5.08 -1.35 -2.82
CA LEU A 35 -4.54 -0.21 -3.57
C LEU A 35 -5.56 0.91 -3.73
N LYS A 36 -6.80 0.58 -4.09
CA LYS A 36 -7.88 1.56 -4.21
C LYS A 36 -8.14 2.30 -2.89
N ILE A 37 -8.09 1.61 -1.76
CA ILE A 37 -8.20 2.25 -0.45
C ILE A 37 -6.99 3.15 -0.16
N ALA A 38 -5.78 2.73 -0.55
CA ALA A 38 -4.58 3.53 -0.41
C ALA A 38 -4.67 4.89 -1.14
N GLU A 39 -5.34 4.95 -2.29
CA GLU A 39 -5.56 6.20 -3.05
C GLU A 39 -6.34 7.26 -2.26
N PHE A 40 -7.20 6.85 -1.33
CA PHE A 40 -7.95 7.76 -0.47
C PHE A 40 -7.14 8.26 0.75
N ILE A 41 -5.97 7.68 1.02
CA ILE A 41 -5.10 8.10 2.12
C ILE A 41 -4.27 9.30 1.65
N LYS A 42 -4.54 10.47 2.23
CA LYS A 42 -3.85 11.73 1.89
C LYS A 42 -2.38 11.71 2.32
N ASP A 43 -2.12 11.22 3.55
CA ASP A 43 -0.76 11.10 4.08
C ASP A 43 0.10 10.17 3.21
N VAL A 44 1.19 10.74 2.67
CA VAL A 44 2.04 10.06 1.70
C VAL A 44 2.71 8.84 2.30
N SER A 45 3.17 8.93 3.56
CA SER A 45 3.88 7.83 4.22
C SER A 45 2.95 6.64 4.46
N ASN A 46 1.74 6.90 4.97
CA ASN A 46 0.74 5.87 5.23
C ASN A 46 0.22 5.22 3.95
N ARG A 47 -0.05 6.02 2.90
CA ARG A 47 -0.39 5.48 1.56
C ARG A 47 0.73 4.58 1.03
N SER A 48 1.97 5.06 1.13
CA SER A 48 3.16 4.34 0.65
C SER A 48 3.34 2.98 1.35
N LYS A 49 3.06 2.91 2.66
CA LYS A 49 3.13 1.64 3.41
C LYS A 49 2.16 0.59 2.84
N ILE A 50 0.93 0.98 2.52
CA ILE A 50 -0.04 0.05 1.92
C ILE A 50 0.42 -0.39 0.53
N GLN A 51 0.90 0.54 -0.31
CA GLN A 51 1.42 0.22 -1.64
C GLN A 51 2.59 -0.79 -1.56
N ALA A 52 3.51 -0.59 -0.62
CA ALA A 52 4.63 -1.49 -0.39
C ALA A 52 4.17 -2.91 0.03
N GLU A 53 3.21 -3.01 0.94
CA GLU A 53 2.70 -4.33 1.38
C GLU A 53 1.96 -5.06 0.26
N VAL A 54 1.20 -4.35 -0.58
CA VAL A 54 0.60 -4.91 -1.80
C VAL A 54 1.69 -5.45 -2.73
N ALA A 55 2.74 -4.67 -2.98
CA ALA A 55 3.85 -5.09 -3.83
C ALA A 55 4.54 -6.35 -3.28
N LEU A 56 4.81 -6.41 -1.98
CA LEU A 56 5.43 -7.58 -1.36
C LEU A 56 4.50 -8.81 -1.42
N ALA A 57 3.19 -8.62 -1.27
CA ALA A 57 2.21 -9.69 -1.44
C ALA A 57 2.19 -10.25 -2.87
N LEU A 58 2.27 -9.38 -3.89
CA LEU A 58 2.41 -9.78 -5.29
C LEU A 58 3.72 -10.54 -5.52
N ALA A 59 4.83 -10.06 -4.95
CA ALA A 59 6.14 -10.69 -5.10
C ALA A 59 6.16 -12.12 -4.56
N ARG A 60 5.56 -12.35 -3.39
CA ARG A 60 5.41 -13.69 -2.78
C ARG A 60 4.61 -14.67 -3.65
N ARG A 61 3.89 -14.17 -4.65
CA ARG A 61 3.11 -14.96 -5.63
C ARG A 61 3.82 -15.11 -6.97
N GLY A 62 5.09 -14.70 -7.06
CA GLY A 62 5.88 -14.72 -8.29
C GLY A 62 5.58 -13.57 -9.25
N LYS A 63 4.70 -12.62 -8.89
CA LYS A 63 4.37 -11.45 -9.71
C LYS A 63 5.39 -10.32 -9.53
N ILE A 64 6.66 -10.62 -9.79
CA ILE A 64 7.80 -9.75 -9.47
C ILE A 64 7.76 -8.42 -10.25
N GLN A 65 7.39 -8.45 -11.53
CA GLN A 65 7.34 -7.23 -12.35
C GLN A 65 6.25 -6.27 -11.86
N GLU A 66 5.07 -6.79 -11.51
CA GLU A 66 3.97 -5.99 -10.94
C GLU A 66 4.38 -5.37 -9.60
N ALA A 67 5.00 -6.17 -8.73
CA ALA A 67 5.53 -5.70 -7.44
C ALA A 67 6.57 -4.57 -7.62
N PHE A 68 7.52 -4.75 -8.53
CA PHE A 68 8.57 -3.76 -8.78
C PHE A 68 8.00 -2.44 -9.33
N LYS A 69 7.00 -2.51 -10.20
CA LYS A 69 6.31 -1.32 -10.71
C LYS A 69 5.68 -0.52 -9.57
N ILE A 70 4.93 -1.17 -8.70
CA ILE A 70 4.28 -0.50 -7.56
C ILE A 70 5.32 0.12 -6.64
N ILE A 71 6.42 -0.57 -6.33
CA ILE A 71 7.49 -0.04 -5.46
C ILE A 71 8.12 1.21 -6.07
N ASN A 72 8.35 1.24 -7.38
CA ASN A 72 8.91 2.43 -8.03
C ASN A 72 7.97 3.64 -7.98
N ASP A 73 6.66 3.40 -8.01
CA ASP A 73 5.63 4.44 -7.95
C ASP A 73 5.39 4.96 -6.51
N ILE A 74 6.00 4.35 -5.48
CA ILE A 74 5.95 4.85 -4.10
C ILE A 74 6.59 6.24 -4.02
N LEU A 75 5.96 7.19 -3.33
CA LEU A 75 6.46 8.56 -3.20
C LEU A 75 7.30 8.79 -1.95
N ASP A 76 7.09 7.99 -0.89
CA ASP A 76 7.92 8.03 0.31
C ASP A 76 9.21 7.23 0.08
N ASP A 77 10.36 7.90 0.04
CA ASP A 77 11.64 7.27 -0.30
C ASP A 77 12.13 6.28 0.77
N ASP A 78 11.80 6.50 2.05
CA ASP A 78 12.15 5.56 3.13
C ASP A 78 11.35 4.26 2.96
N VAL A 79 10.04 4.38 2.70
CA VAL A 79 9.18 3.23 2.44
C VAL A 79 9.59 2.51 1.14
N LYS A 80 9.92 3.26 0.08
CA LYS A 80 10.42 2.69 -1.18
C LYS A 80 11.71 1.90 -0.97
N THR A 81 12.65 2.47 -0.23
CA THR A 81 13.94 1.83 0.07
C THR A 81 13.73 0.54 0.87
N TRP A 82 12.89 0.60 1.91
CA TRP A 82 12.51 -0.56 2.71
C TRP A 82 11.86 -1.66 1.86
N ALA A 83 10.87 -1.29 1.03
CA ALA A 83 10.16 -2.23 0.18
C ALA A 83 11.07 -2.87 -0.87
N THR A 84 11.97 -2.10 -1.48
CA THR A 84 12.98 -2.59 -2.43
C THR A 84 13.91 -3.62 -1.78
N SER A 85 14.40 -3.33 -0.57
CA SER A 85 15.25 -4.25 0.20
C SER A 85 14.52 -5.55 0.56
N LYS A 86 13.24 -5.46 0.94
CA LYS A 86 12.40 -6.62 1.21
C LYS A 86 12.14 -7.44 -0.05
N LEU A 87 11.79 -6.80 -1.17
CA LEU A 87 11.61 -7.48 -2.45
C LEU A 87 12.86 -8.25 -2.86
N ALA A 88 14.04 -7.63 -2.78
CA ALA A 88 15.31 -8.29 -3.08
C ALA A 88 15.59 -9.49 -2.18
N SER A 89 15.10 -9.48 -0.94
CA SER A 89 15.22 -10.60 0.00
C SER A 89 14.25 -11.74 -0.34
N GLU A 90 13.02 -11.44 -0.76
CA GLU A 90 12.04 -12.45 -1.19
C GLU A 90 12.48 -13.15 -2.50
N LEU A 91 13.22 -12.46 -3.38
CA LEU A 91 13.79 -13.04 -4.60
C LEU A 91 14.96 -14.00 -4.38
N LYS A 92 15.59 -13.95 -3.20
CA LYS A 92 16.73 -14.82 -2.84
C LYS A 92 16.28 -16.13 -2.19
N ARG A 93 14.99 -16.29 -1.93
CA ARG A 93 14.37 -17.48 -1.34
C ARG A 93 13.93 -18.44 -2.45
#